data_AF-A0A352QN85-F1
#
_entry.id   AF-A0A352QN85-F1
#
_cell.length_a   1.000
_cell.length_b   1.000
_cell.length_c   1.000
_cell.angle_alpha   90.00
_cell.angle_beta   90.00
_cell.angle_gamma   90.00
#
_symmetry.space_group_name_H-M   'P 1'
#
loop_
_entity.id
_entity.type
_entity.pdbx_description
1 polymer ?
#
loop_
_entity_poly.entity_id
_entity_poly.type
_entity_poly.pdbx_seq_one_letter_code
_entity_poly.pdbx_strand_id
1 'polypeptide(L)'
;MPTEISWEIRERAEGLYIIDGLTYEQTAARTGVSVTQLKRWGADGGWGERRAEYRRELSDIRRGTVQLRAKLLRKVLDSPEPDPQDVYAFARIEQVAAAAAAKTQPEAPGAEICEGVEQRAIQTPEDAVAALGEALQKKINGMLTSPAGVDLAGIKEVRQCLELIGQMRAQMAPEETADPSDRALDAKTIRSIREQLSL
;
A
#
# COMPACT_ATOMS: atom_id res chain seq x y z
N MET A 1 26.82 11.79 -22.37
CA MET A 1 27.68 11.13 -21.36
C MET A 1 27.02 9.81 -21.01
N PRO A 2 27.68 8.65 -21.08
CA PRO A 2 27.10 7.42 -20.58
C PRO A 2 26.97 7.61 -19.07
N THR A 3 25.75 7.64 -18.56
CA THR A 3 25.48 7.66 -17.12
C THR A 3 26.12 6.40 -16.56
N GLU A 4 27.22 6.53 -15.83
CA GLU A 4 27.78 5.43 -15.06
C GLU A 4 26.69 4.98 -14.10
N ILE A 5 26.04 3.87 -14.44
CA ILE A 5 24.98 3.37 -13.59
C ILE A 5 25.66 2.83 -12.34
N SER A 6 25.31 3.42 -11.20
CA SER A 6 25.84 3.05 -9.89
C SER A 6 25.76 1.53 -9.70
N TRP A 7 26.85 0.96 -9.17
CA TRP A 7 26.92 -0.45 -8.79
C TRP A 7 25.72 -0.89 -7.93
N GLU A 8 25.22 0.01 -7.09
CA GLU A 8 24.03 -0.19 -6.25
C GLU A 8 22.75 -0.43 -7.06
N ILE A 9 22.61 0.24 -8.21
CA ILE A 9 21.44 0.07 -9.09
C ILE A 9 21.48 -1.30 -9.76
N ARG A 10 22.68 -1.77 -10.13
CA ARG A 10 22.87 -3.11 -10.69
C ARG A 10 22.57 -4.19 -9.65
N GLU A 11 23.08 -4.05 -8.43
CA GLU A 11 22.80 -4.98 -7.33
C GLU A 11 21.32 -5.02 -6.96
N ARG A 12 20.67 -3.85 -6.88
CA ARG A 12 19.23 -3.76 -6.65
C ARG A 12 18.42 -4.44 -7.76
N ALA A 13 18.78 -4.21 -9.02
CA ALA A 13 18.12 -4.84 -10.15
C ALA A 13 18.29 -6.37 -10.17
N GLU A 14 19.48 -6.84 -9.78
CA GLU A 14 19.77 -8.26 -9.60
C GLU A 14 18.87 -8.89 -8.54
N GLY A 15 18.77 -8.26 -7.36
CA GLY A 15 17.89 -8.74 -6.28
C GLY A 15 16.43 -8.83 -6.71
N LEU A 16 15.91 -7.79 -7.37
CA LEU A 16 14.54 -7.77 -7.89
C LEU A 16 14.26 -8.91 -8.89
N TYR A 17 15.24 -9.27 -9.71
CA TYR A 17 15.08 -10.34 -10.71
C TYR A 17 15.24 -11.74 -10.10
N ILE A 18 16.28 -11.95 -9.30
CA ILE A 18 16.66 -13.27 -8.75
C ILE A 18 15.78 -13.62 -7.54
N ILE A 19 15.72 -12.73 -6.54
CA ILE A 19 15.10 -12.96 -5.24
C ILE A 19 13.59 -12.74 -5.34
N ASP A 20 13.17 -11.54 -5.75
CA ASP A 20 11.75 -11.19 -5.88
C ASP A 20 11.09 -11.85 -7.09
N GLY A 21 11.91 -12.37 -8.02
CA GLY A 21 11.43 -13.15 -9.14
C GLY A 21 10.65 -12.33 -10.17
N LEU A 22 10.93 -11.02 -10.32
CA LEU A 22 10.31 -10.17 -11.32
C LEU A 22 10.83 -10.46 -12.74
N THR A 23 10.09 -9.99 -13.76
CA THR A 23 10.59 -9.99 -15.15
C THR A 23 11.52 -8.80 -15.40
N TYR A 24 12.28 -8.82 -16.50
CA TYR A 24 13.15 -7.68 -16.83
C TYR A 24 12.37 -6.39 -17.06
N GLU A 25 11.15 -6.48 -17.58
CA GLU A 25 10.24 -5.34 -17.80
C GLU A 25 9.77 -4.75 -16.47
N GLN A 26 9.41 -5.60 -15.50
CA GLN A 26 9.01 -5.18 -14.15
C GLN A 26 10.19 -4.59 -13.37
N THR A 27 11.37 -5.21 -13.47
CA THR A 27 12.60 -4.69 -12.87
C THR A 27 12.98 -3.34 -13.49
N ALA A 28 12.85 -3.19 -14.81
CA ALA A 28 13.08 -1.91 -15.50
C ALA A 28 12.15 -0.81 -14.98
N ALA A 29 10.86 -1.11 -14.84
CA ALA A 29 9.89 -0.16 -14.29
C ALA A 29 10.22 0.28 -12.84
N ARG A 30 10.76 -0.63 -12.01
CA ARG A 30 11.13 -0.33 -10.61
C ARG A 30 12.48 0.36 -10.42
N THR A 31 13.40 0.20 -11.36
CA THR A 31 14.78 0.71 -11.26
C THR A 31 15.07 1.87 -12.20
N GLY A 32 14.21 2.11 -13.19
CA GLY A 32 14.41 3.11 -14.24
C GLY A 32 15.48 2.73 -15.28
N VAL A 33 16.05 1.52 -15.19
CA VAL A 33 17.06 1.02 -16.13
C VAL A 33 16.37 0.40 -17.36
N SER A 34 16.95 0.57 -18.55
CA SER A 34 16.41 -0.04 -19.76
C SER A 34 16.46 -1.57 -19.72
N VAL A 35 15.44 -2.22 -20.28
CA VAL A 35 15.35 -3.70 -20.37
C VAL A 35 16.57 -4.30 -21.10
N THR A 36 17.03 -3.66 -22.16
CA THR A 36 18.22 -4.09 -22.93
C THR A 36 19.47 -4.15 -22.05
N GLN A 37 19.64 -3.16 -21.18
CA GLN A 37 20.76 -3.11 -20.25
C GLN A 37 20.66 -4.17 -19.15
N LEU A 38 19.46 -4.40 -18.61
CA LEU A 38 19.24 -5.47 -17.64
C LEU A 38 19.51 -6.86 -18.25
N LYS A 39 19.13 -7.08 -19.51
CA LYS A 39 19.45 -8.33 -20.23
C LYS A 39 20.96 -8.51 -20.39
N ARG A 40 21.70 -7.44 -20.71
CA ARG A 40 23.16 -7.48 -20.79
C ARG A 40 23.79 -7.83 -19.44
N TRP A 41 23.39 -7.15 -18.37
CA TRP A 41 23.89 -7.47 -17.02
C TRP A 41 23.52 -8.87 -16.56
N GLY A 42 22.33 -9.34 -16.90
CA GLY A 42 21.87 -10.69 -16.61
C GLY A 42 22.67 -11.76 -17.34
N ALA A 43 23.08 -11.49 -18.59
CA ALA A 43 23.96 -12.37 -19.35
C ALA A 43 25.39 -12.36 -18.76
N ASP A 44 25.96 -11.17 -18.51
CA ASP A 44 27.31 -11.01 -17.95
C ASP A 44 27.44 -11.59 -16.53
N GLY A 45 26.36 -11.54 -15.75
CA GLY A 45 26.32 -11.97 -14.34
C GLY A 45 25.62 -13.30 -14.07
N GLY A 46 25.21 -14.04 -15.11
CA GLY A 46 24.57 -15.35 -14.97
C GLY A 46 23.25 -15.34 -14.17
N TRP A 47 22.48 -14.25 -14.23
CA TRP A 47 21.30 -14.08 -13.37
C TRP A 47 20.24 -15.17 -13.55
N GLY A 48 20.11 -15.71 -14.76
CA GLY A 48 19.15 -16.79 -15.06
C GLY A 48 19.48 -18.08 -14.30
N GLU A 49 20.75 -18.48 -14.29
CA GLU A 49 21.22 -19.68 -13.57
C GLU A 49 21.08 -19.49 -12.06
N ARG A 50 21.54 -18.34 -11.53
CA ARG A 50 21.42 -18.01 -10.11
C ARG A 50 19.97 -17.95 -9.65
N ARG A 51 19.05 -17.45 -10.49
CA ARG A 51 17.60 -17.49 -10.22
C ARG A 51 17.06 -18.91 -10.21
N ALA A 52 17.52 -19.78 -11.09
CA ALA A 52 17.11 -21.18 -11.11
C ALA A 52 17.60 -21.92 -9.86
N GLU A 53 18.87 -21.72 -9.47
CA GLU A 53 19.47 -22.25 -8.24
C GLU A 53 18.71 -21.77 -7.00
N TYR A 54 18.52 -20.45 -6.86
CA TYR A 54 17.76 -19.87 -5.77
C TYR A 54 16.34 -20.44 -5.64
N ARG A 55 15.64 -20.61 -6.77
CA ARG A 55 14.29 -21.21 -6.78
C ARG A 55 14.31 -22.69 -6.40
N ARG A 56 15.34 -23.43 -6.82
CA ARG A 56 15.52 -24.83 -6.44
C ARG A 56 15.74 -24.95 -4.94
N GLU A 57 16.63 -24.14 -4.37
CA GLU A 57 16.88 -24.10 -2.93
C GLU A 57 15.61 -23.74 -2.14
N LEU A 58 14.86 -22.72 -2.58
CA LEU A 58 13.57 -22.39 -1.97
C LEU A 58 12.56 -23.53 -2.05
N SER A 59 12.52 -24.27 -3.16
CA SER A 59 11.68 -25.46 -3.30
C SER A 59 12.10 -26.56 -2.33
N ASP A 60 13.40 -26.76 -2.17
CA ASP A 60 13.97 -27.76 -1.26
C ASP A 60 13.71 -27.40 0.21
N ILE A 61 13.83 -26.13 0.59
CA ILE A 61 13.47 -25.61 1.92
C ILE A 61 11.98 -25.81 2.19
N ARG A 62 11.10 -25.47 1.23
CA ARG A 62 9.65 -25.69 1.39
C ARG A 62 9.33 -27.17 1.60
N ARG A 63 9.90 -28.06 0.79
CA ARG A 63 9.75 -29.51 0.94
C ARG A 63 10.26 -29.98 2.31
N GLY A 64 11.45 -29.55 2.71
CA GLY A 64 12.05 -29.89 4.01
C GLY A 64 11.19 -29.42 5.17
N THR A 65 10.58 -28.24 5.08
CA THR A 65 9.68 -27.70 6.11
C THR A 65 8.42 -28.54 6.25
N VAL A 66 7.80 -28.95 5.14
CA VAL A 66 6.63 -29.85 5.17
C VAL A 66 6.99 -31.20 5.78
N GLN A 67 8.15 -31.75 5.40
CA GLN A 67 8.63 -33.02 5.96
C GLN A 67 8.94 -32.93 7.45
N LEU A 68 9.55 -31.83 7.90
CA LEU A 68 9.83 -31.57 9.31
C LEU A 68 8.53 -31.54 10.13
N ARG A 69 7.53 -30.79 9.67
CA ARG A 69 6.21 -30.73 10.30
C ARG A 69 5.56 -32.09 10.39
N ALA A 70 5.57 -32.86 9.31
CA ALA A 70 5.01 -34.21 9.29
C ALA A 70 5.72 -35.15 10.28
N LYS A 71 7.06 -35.07 10.36
CA LYS A 71 7.84 -35.88 11.31
C LYS A 71 7.57 -35.50 12.77
N LEU A 72 7.54 -34.21 13.09
CA LEU A 72 7.23 -33.73 14.45
C LEU A 72 5.81 -34.10 14.86
N LEU A 73 4.83 -33.90 13.96
CA LEU A 73 3.44 -34.26 14.23
C LEU A 73 3.30 -35.76 14.52
N ARG A 74 3.93 -36.63 13.70
CA ARG A 74 3.94 -38.08 13.96
C ARG A 74 4.60 -38.41 15.28
N LYS A 75 5.77 -37.82 15.58
CA LYS A 75 6.48 -38.04 16.85
C LYS A 75 5.59 -37.72 18.06
N VAL A 76 4.83 -36.62 18.00
CA VAL A 76 3.90 -36.21 19.06
C VAL A 76 2.68 -37.14 19.14
N LEU A 77 2.09 -37.56 18.01
CA LEU A 77 0.89 -38.39 17.99
C LEU A 77 1.14 -39.85 18.36
N ASP A 78 2.29 -40.40 17.96
CA ASP A 78 2.65 -41.80 18.18
C ASP A 78 3.17 -42.04 19.61
N SER A 79 3.46 -40.97 20.37
CA SER A 79 3.96 -41.04 21.74
C SER A 79 2.81 -40.96 22.74
N PRO A 80 2.67 -41.94 23.67
CA PRO A 80 1.62 -41.90 24.70
C PRO A 80 1.83 -40.75 25.71
N GLU A 81 3.08 -40.36 25.93
CA GLU A 81 3.48 -39.16 26.68
C GLU A 81 4.39 -38.31 25.79
N PRO A 82 3.85 -37.34 25.04
CA PRO A 82 4.65 -36.53 24.13
C PRO A 82 5.59 -35.57 24.88
N ASP A 83 6.83 -35.45 24.40
CA ASP A 83 7.81 -34.49 24.94
C ASP A 83 7.28 -33.05 24.78
N PRO A 84 7.16 -32.28 25.88
CA PRO A 84 6.74 -30.88 25.82
C PRO A 84 7.56 -30.02 24.83
N GLN A 85 8.83 -30.35 24.60
CA GLN A 85 9.68 -29.63 23.65
C GLN A 85 9.24 -29.84 22.20
N ASP A 86 8.85 -31.06 21.83
CA ASP A 86 8.37 -31.37 20.47
C ASP A 86 7.02 -30.71 20.19
N VAL A 87 6.12 -30.72 21.18
CA VAL A 87 4.81 -30.05 21.08
C VAL A 87 5.00 -28.54 20.90
N TYR A 88 5.88 -27.93 21.69
CA TYR A 88 6.20 -26.51 21.57
C TYR A 88 6.85 -26.18 20.22
N ALA A 89 7.82 -26.99 19.78
CA ALA A 89 8.50 -26.80 18.50
C ALA A 89 7.50 -26.86 17.32
N PHE A 90 6.58 -27.83 17.34
CA PHE A 90 5.52 -27.93 16.34
C PHE A 90 4.60 -26.69 16.37
N ALA A 91 4.12 -26.28 17.54
CA ALA A 91 3.26 -25.11 17.68
C ALA A 91 3.94 -23.82 17.17
N ARG A 92 5.24 -23.65 17.43
CA ARG A 92 6.01 -22.50 16.93
C ARG A 92 6.18 -22.52 15.42
N ILE A 93 6.46 -23.67 14.82
CA ILE A 93 6.57 -23.81 13.36
C ILE A 93 5.22 -23.47 12.70
N GLU A 94 4.11 -23.92 13.27
CA GLU A 94 2.76 -23.61 12.75
C GLU A 94 2.39 -22.13 12.92
N GLN A 95 2.78 -21.49 14.03
CA GLN A 95 2.56 -20.06 14.22
C GLN A 95 3.32 -19.22 13.18
N VAL A 96 4.60 -19.55 12.90
CA VAL A 96 5.39 -18.88 11.87
C VAL A 96 4.78 -19.12 10.48
N ALA A 97 4.27 -20.33 10.23
CA ALA A 97 3.58 -20.66 8.99
C ALA A 97 2.32 -19.82 8.77
N ALA A 98 1.48 -19.72 9.80
CA ALA A 98 0.25 -18.94 9.77
C ALA A 98 0.53 -17.45 9.54
N ALA A 99 1.57 -16.90 10.20
CA ALA A 99 1.99 -15.52 9.97
C ALA A 99 2.53 -15.28 8.55
N ALA A 100 3.26 -16.24 7.97
CA ALA A 100 3.72 -16.16 6.58
C ALA A 100 2.56 -16.27 5.57
N ALA A 101 1.59 -17.15 5.85
CA ALA A 101 0.38 -17.28 5.05
C ALA A 101 -0.46 -16.00 5.09
N ALA A 102 -0.62 -15.37 6.25
CA ALA A 102 -1.34 -14.10 6.39
C ALA A 102 -0.71 -12.95 5.58
N LYS A 103 0.62 -12.93 5.44
CA LYS A 103 1.33 -11.95 4.60
C LYS A 103 1.24 -12.24 3.10
N THR A 104 1.02 -13.50 2.73
CA THR A 104 0.96 -13.97 1.34
C THR A 104 -0.47 -14.02 0.82
N GLN A 105 -1.47 -14.06 1.72
CA GLN A 105 -2.86 -13.85 1.36
C GLN A 105 -2.96 -12.45 0.74
N PRO A 106 -3.31 -12.34 -0.56
CA PRO A 106 -3.83 -11.08 -1.04
C PRO A 106 -5.07 -10.80 -0.20
N GLU A 107 -5.20 -9.58 0.28
CA GLU A 107 -6.44 -8.98 0.79
C GLU A 107 -7.66 -9.61 0.07
N ALA A 108 -8.36 -10.51 0.78
CA ALA A 108 -9.63 -11.18 0.43
C ALA A 108 -9.82 -11.77 -1.01
N PRO A 109 -10.40 -12.97 -1.13
CA PRO A 109 -11.07 -13.38 -2.37
C PRO A 109 -12.29 -12.46 -2.58
N GLY A 110 -12.10 -11.44 -3.41
CA GLY A 110 -13.00 -10.31 -3.58
C GLY A 110 -12.34 -9.13 -4.30
N ALA A 111 -11.00 -9.11 -4.38
CA ALA A 111 -10.29 -8.38 -5.41
C ALA A 111 -10.39 -9.14 -6.75
N GLU A 112 -11.59 -9.17 -7.31
CA GLU A 112 -11.69 -9.21 -8.77
C GLU A 112 -10.81 -8.07 -9.28
N ILE A 113 -9.92 -8.42 -10.20
CA ILE A 113 -9.24 -7.45 -11.03
C ILE A 113 -10.39 -6.79 -11.82
N CYS A 114 -10.95 -5.71 -11.29
CA CYS A 114 -11.92 -4.89 -12.00
C CYS A 114 -11.14 -4.13 -13.06
N GLU A 115 -10.72 -4.83 -14.12
CA GLU A 115 -10.47 -4.24 -15.42
C GLU A 115 -11.77 -3.52 -15.81
N GLY A 116 -11.85 -2.21 -15.57
CA GLY A 116 -13.00 -1.41 -15.99
C GLY A 116 -13.53 -0.35 -15.02
N VAL A 117 -12.94 -0.12 -13.85
CA VAL A 117 -13.23 1.13 -13.12
C VAL A 117 -12.25 2.17 -13.62
N GLU A 118 -12.69 3.01 -14.56
CA GLU A 118 -12.02 4.27 -14.88
C GLU A 118 -11.69 4.98 -13.57
N GLN A 119 -10.42 4.93 -13.17
CA GLN A 119 -9.93 5.67 -12.02
C GLN A 119 -10.15 7.14 -12.37
N ARG A 120 -11.12 7.81 -11.73
CA ARG A 120 -11.33 9.24 -11.93
C ARG A 120 -10.00 9.95 -11.67
N ALA A 121 -9.55 10.73 -12.63
CA ALA A 121 -8.42 11.61 -12.45
C ALA A 121 -8.82 12.68 -11.42
N ILE A 122 -8.37 12.53 -10.19
CA ILE A 122 -8.59 13.51 -9.13
C ILE A 122 -7.73 14.74 -9.47
N GLN A 123 -8.36 15.78 -10.01
CA GLN A 123 -7.65 16.99 -10.46
C GLN A 123 -7.62 18.09 -9.40
N THR A 124 -8.55 18.08 -8.45
CA THR A 124 -8.67 19.11 -7.41
C THR A 124 -8.86 18.48 -6.02
N PRO A 125 -8.48 19.19 -4.94
CA PRO A 125 -8.71 18.70 -3.57
C PRO A 125 -10.20 18.51 -3.24
N GLU A 126 -11.09 19.26 -3.90
CA GLU A 126 -12.55 19.12 -3.77
C GLU A 126 -13.05 17.82 -4.40
N ASP A 127 -12.54 17.49 -5.60
CA ASP A 127 -12.87 16.25 -6.31
C ASP A 127 -12.36 15.01 -5.53
N ALA A 128 -11.22 15.15 -4.85
CA ALA A 128 -10.69 14.11 -3.96
C ALA A 128 -11.66 13.78 -2.81
N VAL A 129 -12.22 14.81 -2.17
CA VAL A 129 -13.14 14.65 -1.04
C VAL A 129 -14.52 14.17 -1.49
N ALA A 130 -14.96 14.55 -2.70
CA ALA A 130 -16.16 13.99 -3.32
C ALA A 130 -15.98 12.49 -3.61
N ALA A 131 -14.86 12.10 -4.23
CA ALA A 131 -14.54 10.71 -4.54
C ALA A 131 -14.41 9.83 -3.28
N LEU A 132 -13.80 10.34 -2.21
CA LEU A 132 -13.72 9.67 -0.92
C LEU A 132 -15.11 9.46 -0.29
N GLY A 133 -16.02 10.43 -0.44
CA GLY A 133 -17.41 10.31 0.00
C GLY A 133 -18.19 9.24 -0.76
N GLU A 134 -18.07 9.20 -2.10
CA GLU A 134 -18.71 8.17 -2.93
C GLU A 134 -18.19 6.76 -2.60
N ALA A 135 -16.87 6.62 -2.37
CA ALA A 135 -16.26 5.35 -1.98
C ALA A 135 -16.77 4.86 -0.62
N LEU A 136 -16.90 5.77 0.36
CA LEU A 136 -17.44 5.43 1.67
C LEU A 136 -18.92 5.04 1.60
N GLN A 137 -19.72 5.71 0.77
CA GLN A 137 -21.11 5.36 0.51
C GLN A 137 -21.23 3.95 -0.08
N LYS A 138 -20.36 3.57 -1.02
CA LYS A 138 -20.29 2.20 -1.55
C LYS A 138 -19.91 1.18 -0.47
N LYS A 139 -18.95 1.50 0.41
CA LYS A 139 -18.56 0.65 1.56
C LYS A 139 -19.74 0.44 2.52
N ILE A 140 -20.46 1.51 2.86
CA ILE A 140 -21.65 1.46 3.72
C ILE A 140 -22.76 0.61 3.07
N ASN A 141 -23.06 0.82 1.80
CA ASN A 141 -24.07 0.02 1.08
C ASN A 141 -23.68 -1.47 1.03
N GLY A 142 -22.39 -1.79 0.87
CA GLY A 142 -21.88 -3.16 0.97
C GLY A 142 -22.11 -3.77 2.36
N MET A 143 -21.80 -3.01 3.42
CA MET A 143 -22.03 -3.44 4.81
C MET A 143 -23.53 -3.64 5.11
N LEU A 144 -24.40 -2.76 4.60
CA LEU A 144 -25.85 -2.86 4.79
C LEU A 144 -26.48 -4.02 4.02
N THR A 145 -25.86 -4.46 2.92
CA THR A 145 -26.32 -5.64 2.15
C THR A 145 -26.01 -6.95 2.88
N SER A 146 -25.05 -6.96 3.81
CA SER A 146 -24.64 -8.14 4.59
C SER A 146 -24.65 -7.85 6.10
N PRO A 147 -25.81 -7.89 6.77
CA PRO A 147 -25.96 -7.49 8.18
C PRO A 147 -25.21 -8.38 9.18
N ALA A 148 -24.78 -9.58 8.78
CA ALA A 148 -23.97 -10.48 9.62
C ALA A 148 -22.48 -10.07 9.72
N GLY A 149 -22.02 -9.16 8.86
CA GLY A 149 -20.63 -8.66 8.84
C GLY A 149 -20.46 -7.24 9.42
N VAL A 150 -21.52 -6.68 9.99
CA VAL A 150 -21.47 -5.34 10.60
C VAL A 150 -20.85 -5.44 12.00
N ASP A 151 -19.55 -5.22 12.08
CA ASP A 151 -18.81 -5.19 13.34
C ASP A 151 -18.67 -3.76 13.90
N LEU A 152 -18.56 -3.65 15.23
CA LEU A 152 -18.35 -2.39 15.95
C LEU A 152 -17.05 -1.70 15.52
N ALA A 153 -16.03 -2.45 15.14
CA ALA A 153 -14.80 -1.89 14.57
C ALA A 153 -15.08 -1.16 13.25
N GLY A 154 -15.78 -1.81 12.32
CA GLY A 154 -16.14 -1.23 11.03
C GLY A 154 -17.02 0.02 11.15
N ILE A 155 -17.96 0.05 12.11
CA ILE A 155 -18.78 1.24 12.38
C ILE A 155 -17.93 2.40 12.91
N LYS A 156 -16.98 2.14 13.82
CA LYS A 156 -16.06 3.17 14.35
C LYS A 156 -15.17 3.75 13.26
N GLU A 157 -14.65 2.90 12.38
CA GLU A 157 -13.85 3.33 11.22
C GLU A 157 -14.66 4.21 10.27
N VAL A 158 -15.88 3.82 9.90
CA VAL A 158 -16.76 4.62 9.03
C VAL A 158 -17.04 5.99 9.67
N ARG A 159 -17.28 6.04 10.99
CA ARG A 159 -17.46 7.30 11.72
C ARG A 159 -16.21 8.20 11.63
N GLN A 160 -15.03 7.64 11.86
CA GLN A 160 -13.77 8.40 11.76
C GLN A 160 -13.54 8.94 10.35
N CYS A 161 -13.84 8.15 9.32
CA CYS A 161 -13.75 8.60 7.93
C CYS A 161 -14.73 9.74 7.62
N LEU A 162 -15.96 9.70 8.15
CA LEU A 162 -16.94 10.80 8.00
C LEU A 162 -16.49 12.08 8.71
N GLU A 163 -15.95 11.95 9.93
CA GLU A 163 -15.40 13.09 10.68
C GLU A 163 -14.22 13.72 9.93
N LEU A 164 -13.32 12.91 9.35
CA LEU A 164 -12.19 13.38 8.55
C LEU A 164 -12.65 14.10 7.28
N ILE A 165 -13.63 13.54 6.55
CA ILE A 165 -14.22 14.21 5.37
C ILE A 165 -14.88 15.54 5.78
N GLY A 166 -15.55 15.57 6.94
CA GLY A 166 -16.12 16.79 7.50
C GLY A 166 -15.06 17.85 7.80
N GLN A 167 -13.94 17.46 8.39
CA GLN A 167 -12.80 18.34 8.64
C GLN A 167 -12.16 18.85 7.35
N MET A 168 -11.97 17.98 6.34
CA MET A 168 -11.44 18.38 5.03
C MET A 168 -12.39 19.35 4.32
N ARG A 169 -13.71 19.13 4.40
CA ARG A 169 -14.71 20.08 3.87
C ARG A 169 -14.73 21.40 4.63
N ALA A 170 -14.59 21.37 5.96
CA ALA A 170 -14.52 22.58 6.78
C ALA A 170 -13.24 23.39 6.52
N GLN A 171 -12.13 22.74 6.23
CA GLN A 171 -10.88 23.38 5.82
C GLN A 171 -10.91 23.91 4.38
N MET A 172 -11.83 23.41 3.54
CA MET A 172 -12.04 23.87 2.16
C MET A 172 -13.21 24.85 2.00
N ALA A 173 -14.06 25.00 3.02
CA ALA A 173 -15.03 26.09 3.04
C ALA A 173 -14.23 27.40 2.99
N PRO A 174 -14.38 28.22 1.94
CA PRO A 174 -13.65 29.47 1.87
C PRO A 174 -14.05 30.30 3.10
N GLU A 175 -13.07 30.77 3.85
CA GLU A 175 -13.23 32.06 4.50
C GLU A 175 -13.76 32.99 3.41
N GLU A 176 -14.98 33.50 3.66
CA GLU A 176 -15.62 34.55 2.91
C GLU A 176 -14.52 35.51 2.44
N THR A 177 -14.27 35.53 1.13
CA THR A 177 -13.32 36.44 0.50
C THR A 177 -13.83 37.84 0.81
N ALA A 178 -13.33 38.42 1.90
CA ALA A 178 -13.38 39.84 2.16
C ALA A 178 -12.57 40.48 1.03
N ASP A 179 -13.30 40.92 0.02
CA ASP A 179 -12.78 41.61 -1.14
C ASP A 179 -11.93 42.81 -0.68
N PRO A 180 -10.61 42.87 -1.00
CA PRO A 180 -9.76 43.98 -0.56
C PRO A 180 -10.02 45.29 -1.32
N SER A 181 -10.99 45.33 -2.26
CA SER A 181 -11.38 46.52 -3.01
C SER A 181 -12.27 47.51 -2.26
N ASP A 182 -12.94 47.09 -1.18
CA ASP A 182 -13.88 47.98 -0.44
C ASP A 182 -13.16 48.86 0.61
N ARG A 183 -11.82 48.77 0.65
CA ARG A 183 -10.92 49.72 1.35
C ARG A 183 -10.42 50.84 0.44
N ALA A 184 -11.11 51.13 -0.66
CA ALA A 184 -10.96 52.41 -1.34
C ALA A 184 -11.59 53.51 -0.46
N LEU A 185 -10.84 53.93 0.57
CA LEU A 185 -10.99 55.17 1.34
C LEU A 185 -12.40 55.73 1.32
N ASP A 186 -13.22 55.29 2.30
CA ASP A 186 -14.57 55.79 2.53
C ASP A 186 -14.60 57.31 2.31
N ALA A 187 -15.45 57.77 1.37
CA ALA A 187 -15.54 59.17 0.97
C ALA A 187 -15.76 60.10 2.18
N LYS A 188 -16.26 59.54 3.28
CA LYS A 188 -16.39 60.17 4.59
C LYS A 188 -15.05 60.50 5.25
N THR A 189 -14.06 59.61 5.16
CA THR A 189 -12.68 59.81 5.67
C THR A 189 -11.93 60.84 4.83
N ILE A 190 -12.09 60.81 3.49
CA ILE A 190 -11.50 61.82 2.60
C ILE A 190 -12.09 63.22 2.88
N ARG A 191 -13.40 63.30 3.16
CA ARG A 191 -14.07 64.57 3.47
C ARG A 191 -13.63 65.14 4.83
N SER A 192 -13.46 64.29 5.84
CA SER A 192 -12.94 64.67 7.16
C SER A 192 -11.49 65.17 7.12
N ILE A 193 -10.61 64.54 6.33
CA ILE A 193 -9.22 65.00 6.15
C ILE A 193 -9.18 66.35 5.43
N ARG A 194 -10.10 66.59 4.49
CA ARG A 194 -10.18 67.85 3.73
C ARG A 194 -10.67 69.02 4.59
N GLU A 195 -11.61 68.78 5.51
CA GLU A 195 -12.05 69.78 6.50
C GLU A 195 -10.96 70.12 7.52
N GLN A 196 -10.13 69.15 7.92
CA GLN A 196 -9.03 69.39 8.87
C GLN A 196 -7.84 70.13 8.28
N LEU A 197 -7.71 70.20 6.95
CA LEU A 197 -6.60 70.84 6.23
C LEU A 197 -6.98 72.16 5.54
N SER A 198 -8.23 72.62 5.62
CA SER A 198 -8.61 73.99 5.27
C SER A 198 -8.84 74.83 6.53
N LEU A 199 -8.09 75.94 6.65
CA LEU A 199 -8.24 77.03 7.63
C LEU A 199 -9.68 77.31 8.08
#